data_AF-A0A174CHT5-F1
#
_entry.id   AF-A0A174CHT5-F1
#
_cell.length_a   1.000
_cell.length_b   1.000
_cell.length_c   1.000
_cell.angle_alpha   90.00
_cell.angle_beta   90.00
_cell.angle_gamma   90.00
#
_symmetry.space_group_name_H-M   'P 1'
#
loop_
_entity.id
_entity.type
_entity.pdbx_description
1 polymer ?
#
loop_
_entity_poly.entity_id
_entity_poly.type
_entity_poly.pdbx_seq_one_letter_code
_entity_poly.pdbx_strand_id
1 'polypeptide(L)'
;MYMKGFFDLEENCKEKIISEDYWDFIIPLYRDEELKEVNPENACIQEMDFGYKSVSVDRRILLPLSFREYWYSTIPKCYTLLDMQPLDAAGIITLQNYPTLQLMGDGIMIGFLDTGIDYQNRVFRNLDGTTRIVGIWDQTIQTGRTPQGLYYGTEYTEEMINAALRSEDPLQIVPSVDTDGHGTFVASAAAGGAEVGKQFLGAAPEASIAMVKLKPAKNYLKEFFAIAQDAVCYQENDIMLGLRYLNDLARKQGMPLVICVALGTSFGGHNGDSILADILDIYATVRNRCVVVGTGNEAARRHHYFNRFTDAQDTRTAEIRVGEGTQSFAVELWSTLPNIVMVSVTSPSGERTGMIPIRLGYLFDFLFTFERTTITVEYRLLQRNNDAQLVFIRFQNAVPGIWKIDIKPAMQTTGDFHIWLPMEEFLEGEVYFLESNPDTTFTEPSGGRNTMTVAFYNSRENGVDINSGRGYTRDEKIKPDYAAPGEAVTGAVPGGEFKNRTGSSAATAIAAGGCALIMEWISEQPGARGVSSSQVRNIIVMGTQKLPGIEYPNTQWGYGTMNLYRSLDILRQL
;
A
#
# COMPACT_ATOMS: atom_id res chain seq x y z
N MET A 1 -5.91 -39.90 18.09
CA MET A 1 -6.21 -38.85 19.09
C MET A 1 -5.38 -37.57 18.92
N TYR A 2 -4.33 -37.55 18.08
CA TYR A 2 -3.50 -36.35 17.81
C TYR A 2 -4.08 -35.36 16.77
N MET A 3 -5.03 -35.78 15.93
CA MET A 3 -5.66 -34.89 14.95
C MET A 3 -6.71 -33.95 15.56
N LYS A 4 -7.43 -34.35 16.62
CA LYS A 4 -8.51 -33.55 17.19
C LYS A 4 -8.02 -32.22 17.79
N GLY A 5 -6.88 -32.23 18.49
CA GLY A 5 -6.33 -31.02 19.13
C GLY A 5 -5.73 -29.99 18.15
N PHE A 6 -5.36 -30.39 16.92
CA PHE A 6 -4.88 -29.45 15.90
C PHE A 6 -6.04 -28.72 15.21
N PHE A 7 -7.11 -29.43 14.88
CA PHE A 7 -8.33 -28.83 14.31
C PHE A 7 -9.00 -27.86 15.29
N ASP A 8 -9.07 -28.20 16.59
CA ASP A 8 -9.66 -27.34 17.62
C ASP A 8 -8.87 -26.02 17.84
N LEU A 9 -7.55 -26.00 17.55
CA LEU A 9 -6.70 -24.80 17.64
C LEU A 9 -6.86 -23.89 16.41
N GLU A 10 -6.91 -24.46 15.20
CA GLU A 10 -7.11 -23.69 13.95
C GLU A 10 -8.50 -23.05 13.90
N GLU A 11 -9.54 -23.78 14.27
CA GLU A 11 -10.93 -23.29 14.25
C GLU A 11 -11.14 -22.17 15.28
N ASN A 12 -10.55 -22.31 16.47
CA ASN A 12 -10.54 -21.26 17.51
C ASN A 12 -9.77 -20.01 17.06
N CYS A 13 -8.64 -20.19 16.36
CA CYS A 13 -7.89 -19.06 15.81
C CYS A 13 -8.67 -18.31 14.71
N LYS A 14 -9.34 -19.02 13.80
CA LYS A 14 -10.15 -18.41 12.74
C LYS A 14 -11.20 -17.45 13.28
N GLU A 15 -11.96 -17.87 14.28
CA GLU A 15 -13.01 -17.05 14.90
C GLU A 15 -12.45 -15.76 15.51
N LYS A 16 -11.30 -15.85 16.19
CA LYS A 16 -10.61 -14.70 16.79
C LYS A 16 -10.08 -13.72 15.74
N ILE A 17 -9.54 -14.23 14.63
CA ILE A 17 -9.00 -13.38 13.57
C ILE A 17 -10.10 -12.60 12.85
N ILE A 18 -11.26 -13.24 12.61
CA ILE A 18 -12.36 -12.63 11.84
C ILE A 18 -13.24 -11.73 12.71
N SER A 19 -13.38 -12.02 14.00
CA SER A 19 -14.31 -11.31 14.87
C SER A 19 -13.89 -9.86 15.18
N GLU A 20 -14.86 -8.95 15.19
CA GLU A 20 -14.74 -7.56 15.65
C GLU A 20 -14.53 -7.44 17.18
N ASP A 21 -14.76 -8.52 17.93
CA ASP A 21 -14.48 -8.56 19.37
C ASP A 21 -12.99 -8.74 19.68
N TYR A 22 -12.15 -8.94 18.68
CA TYR A 22 -10.70 -9.12 18.82
C TYR A 22 -9.96 -8.01 18.09
N TRP A 23 -9.03 -7.37 18.80
CA TRP A 23 -8.10 -6.39 18.21
C TRP A 23 -6.83 -7.08 17.74
N ASP A 24 -6.38 -6.71 16.56
CA ASP A 24 -5.17 -7.21 15.93
C ASP A 24 -3.98 -6.29 16.21
N PHE A 25 -2.82 -6.89 16.48
CA PHE A 25 -1.54 -6.22 16.69
C PHE A 25 -0.43 -6.89 15.87
N ILE A 26 0.57 -6.10 15.47
CA ILE A 26 1.78 -6.59 14.82
C ILE A 26 2.92 -6.58 15.83
N ILE A 27 3.45 -7.77 16.13
CA ILE A 27 4.51 -7.94 17.12
C ILE A 27 5.80 -8.40 16.43
N PRO A 28 6.89 -7.62 16.52
CA PRO A 28 8.17 -7.99 15.92
C PRO A 28 8.96 -8.95 16.83
N LEU A 29 9.90 -9.69 16.22
CA LEU A 29 10.68 -10.75 16.89
C LEU A 29 11.34 -10.37 18.22
N TYR A 30 11.91 -9.16 18.35
CA TYR A 30 12.59 -8.75 19.59
C TYR A 30 11.62 -8.39 20.73
N ARG A 31 10.31 -8.36 20.46
CA ARG A 31 9.24 -8.15 21.46
C ARG A 31 8.45 -9.43 21.72
N ASP A 32 8.92 -10.58 21.23
CA ASP A 32 8.23 -11.86 21.40
C ASP A 32 8.05 -12.25 22.88
N GLU A 33 8.86 -11.67 23.78
CA GLU A 33 8.69 -11.84 25.23
C GLU A 33 7.36 -11.29 25.75
N GLU A 34 6.79 -10.27 25.12
CA GLU A 34 5.49 -9.69 25.49
C GLU A 34 4.34 -10.68 25.26
N LEU A 35 4.55 -11.67 24.40
CA LEU A 35 3.57 -12.73 24.14
C LEU A 35 3.56 -13.82 25.21
N LYS A 36 4.59 -13.89 26.08
CA LYS A 36 4.64 -14.87 27.18
C LYS A 36 3.54 -14.62 28.22
N GLU A 37 3.06 -13.39 28.33
CA GLU A 37 2.02 -12.98 29.28
C GLU A 37 0.60 -13.10 28.69
N VAL A 38 0.49 -13.35 27.37
CA VAL A 38 -0.80 -13.45 26.69
C VAL A 38 -1.38 -14.85 26.88
N ASN A 39 -2.54 -14.96 27.52
CA ASN A 39 -3.26 -16.23 27.66
C ASN A 39 -3.69 -16.74 26.25
N PRO A 40 -3.21 -17.93 25.81
CA PRO A 40 -3.59 -18.50 24.52
C PRO A 40 -5.10 -18.74 24.34
N GLU A 41 -5.86 -18.86 25.43
CA GLU A 41 -7.32 -18.97 25.35
C GLU A 41 -7.99 -17.70 24.83
N ASN A 42 -7.40 -16.53 25.12
CA ASN A 42 -7.96 -15.21 24.77
C ASN A 42 -7.31 -14.56 23.55
N ALA A 43 -6.36 -15.26 22.90
CA ALA A 43 -5.65 -14.73 21.76
C ALA A 43 -5.45 -15.78 20.65
N CYS A 44 -5.14 -15.30 19.45
CA CYS A 44 -4.61 -16.10 18.36
C CYS A 44 -3.30 -15.45 17.90
N ILE A 45 -2.27 -16.26 17.68
CA ILE A 45 -0.96 -15.80 17.20
C ILE A 45 -0.70 -16.48 15.85
N GLN A 46 -0.47 -15.66 14.82
CA GLN A 46 -0.07 -16.12 13.48
C GLN A 46 1.35 -15.67 13.20
N GLU A 47 2.21 -16.61 12.84
CA GLU A 47 3.55 -16.29 12.36
C GLU A 47 3.45 -15.60 10.99
N MET A 48 4.28 -14.59 10.77
CA MET A 48 4.49 -13.96 9.47
C MET A 48 5.92 -14.25 9.00
N ASP A 49 6.31 -13.71 7.84
CA ASP A 49 7.70 -13.77 7.42
C ASP A 49 8.59 -12.84 8.28
N PHE A 50 9.90 -13.14 8.29
CA PHE A 50 10.95 -12.35 8.95
C PHE A 50 10.78 -12.15 10.47
N GLY A 51 10.05 -13.06 11.13
CA GLY A 51 9.90 -13.08 12.60
C GLY A 51 8.86 -12.10 13.14
N TYR A 52 8.04 -11.51 12.27
CA TYR A 52 6.85 -10.77 12.69
C TYR A 52 5.72 -11.74 13.03
N LYS A 53 4.80 -11.31 13.90
CA LYS A 53 3.60 -12.07 14.27
C LYS A 53 2.37 -11.18 14.24
N SER A 54 1.25 -11.72 13.74
CA SER A 54 -0.08 -11.14 13.92
C SER A 54 -0.66 -11.69 15.21
N VAL A 55 -1.18 -10.84 16.08
CA VAL A 55 -1.78 -11.25 17.34
C VAL A 55 -3.16 -10.67 17.47
N SER A 56 -4.19 -11.52 17.44
CA SER A 56 -5.59 -11.14 17.65
C SER A 56 -5.94 -11.41 19.11
N VAL A 57 -6.31 -10.38 19.87
CA VAL A 57 -6.58 -10.46 21.33
C VAL A 57 -7.97 -9.95 21.66
N ASP A 58 -8.67 -10.63 22.56
CA ASP A 58 -10.01 -10.24 23.01
C ASP A 58 -9.99 -8.82 23.58
N ARG A 59 -10.79 -7.92 23.01
CA ARG A 59 -10.81 -6.50 23.39
C ARG A 59 -11.25 -6.26 24.84
N ARG A 60 -11.97 -7.20 25.46
CA ARG A 60 -12.49 -7.05 26.84
C ARG A 60 -11.39 -7.06 27.90
N ILE A 61 -10.22 -7.61 27.57
CA ILE A 61 -9.06 -7.65 28.46
C ILE A 61 -8.02 -6.56 28.11
N LEU A 62 -8.26 -5.78 27.06
CA LEU A 62 -7.36 -4.74 26.59
C LEU A 62 -7.71 -3.38 27.22
N LEU A 63 -6.70 -2.54 27.36
CA LEU A 63 -6.88 -1.14 27.71
C LEU A 63 -7.34 -0.36 26.45
N PRO A 64 -7.94 0.84 26.61
CA PRO A 64 -8.35 1.65 25.46
C PRO A 64 -7.20 1.88 24.46
N LEU A 65 -7.51 1.74 23.17
CA LEU A 65 -6.54 1.89 22.10
C LEU A 65 -6.02 3.32 22.05
N SER A 66 -4.78 3.49 22.50
CA SER A 66 -4.08 4.76 22.56
C SER A 66 -2.59 4.49 22.49
N PHE A 67 -1.82 5.51 22.12
CA PHE A 67 -0.38 5.32 22.09
C PHE A 67 0.23 5.18 23.49
N ARG A 68 -0.55 5.49 24.55
CA ARG A 68 -0.12 5.36 25.94
C ARG A 68 0.14 3.90 26.27
N GLU A 69 -0.79 3.05 25.85
CA GLU A 69 -0.80 1.63 26.18
C GLU A 69 -0.15 0.80 25.07
N TYR A 70 -0.23 1.27 23.81
CA TYR A 70 0.26 0.54 22.64
C TYR A 70 1.25 1.38 21.84
N TRP A 71 2.20 0.74 21.19
CA TRP A 71 3.12 1.45 20.32
C TRP A 71 2.44 1.76 18.99
N TYR A 72 2.74 2.91 18.39
CA TYR A 72 2.19 3.25 17.08
C TYR A 72 2.46 2.18 16.03
N SER A 73 3.65 1.56 16.10
CA SER A 73 4.05 0.51 15.18
C SER A 73 3.39 -0.85 15.47
N THR A 74 2.82 -1.08 16.67
CA THR A 74 2.12 -2.34 16.94
C THR A 74 0.66 -2.32 16.49
N ILE A 75 0.09 -1.13 16.29
CA ILE A 75 -1.28 -0.95 15.78
C ILE A 75 -1.24 -1.02 14.26
N PRO A 76 -1.88 -2.02 13.62
CA PRO A 76 -1.90 -2.16 12.17
C PRO A 76 -2.39 -0.88 11.48
N LYS A 77 -1.67 -0.43 10.47
CA LYS A 77 -2.15 0.69 9.62
C LYS A 77 -3.24 0.25 8.67
N CYS A 78 -3.97 1.25 8.19
CA CYS A 78 -5.03 1.10 7.21
C CYS A 78 -4.53 1.57 5.85
N TYR A 79 -4.71 0.72 4.84
CA TYR A 79 -4.33 0.95 3.45
C TYR A 79 -5.56 0.93 2.55
N THR A 80 -5.56 1.74 1.51
CA THR A 80 -6.57 1.77 0.46
C THR A 80 -5.94 1.45 -0.89
N LEU A 81 -6.79 1.30 -1.91
CA LEU A 81 -6.38 1.15 -3.30
C LEU A 81 -5.70 2.45 -3.77
N LEU A 82 -4.63 2.35 -4.56
CA LEU A 82 -4.09 3.53 -5.24
C LEU A 82 -4.99 3.88 -6.43
N ASP A 83 -6.14 4.48 -6.12
CA ASP A 83 -7.32 4.62 -6.98
C ASP A 83 -7.05 4.87 -8.47
N MET A 84 -7.98 4.41 -9.30
CA MET A 84 -7.93 4.49 -10.74
C MET A 84 -9.23 5.09 -11.28
N GLN A 85 -9.18 6.36 -11.67
CA GLN A 85 -10.35 7.06 -12.17
C GLN A 85 -10.72 6.60 -13.59
N PRO A 86 -12.01 6.29 -13.88
CA PRO A 86 -12.46 5.97 -15.22
C PRO A 86 -12.24 7.15 -16.18
N LEU A 87 -11.82 6.86 -17.42
CA LEU A 87 -11.70 7.87 -18.47
C LEU A 87 -12.79 7.69 -19.54
N ASP A 88 -13.58 8.74 -19.80
CA ASP A 88 -14.62 8.74 -20.86
C ASP A 88 -14.06 8.97 -22.29
N ALA A 89 -12.76 9.24 -22.43
CA ALA A 89 -12.14 9.53 -23.71
C ALA A 89 -11.40 8.31 -24.32
N ALA A 90 -11.62 8.10 -25.63
CA ALA A 90 -11.02 7.03 -26.43
C ALA A 90 -9.50 7.23 -26.58
N GLY A 91 -8.77 6.77 -25.58
CA GLY A 91 -7.34 6.94 -25.49
C GLY A 91 -6.58 5.66 -25.19
N ILE A 92 -6.60 4.68 -26.11
CA ILE A 92 -5.88 3.41 -25.91
C ILE A 92 -4.36 3.64 -25.89
N ILE A 93 -3.69 3.21 -24.82
CA ILE A 93 -2.25 2.96 -24.82
C ILE A 93 -2.06 1.47 -25.02
N THR A 94 -1.55 1.09 -26.19
CA THR A 94 -1.03 -0.26 -26.41
C THR A 94 0.34 -0.35 -25.77
N LEU A 95 0.52 -1.30 -24.84
CA LEU A 95 1.83 -1.65 -24.31
C LEU A 95 2.76 -2.02 -25.47
N GLN A 96 3.89 -1.34 -25.57
CA GLN A 96 4.88 -1.61 -26.62
C GLN A 96 5.58 -2.93 -26.29
N ASN A 97 5.13 -4.01 -26.91
CA ASN A 97 5.93 -5.22 -26.97
C ASN A 97 7.02 -5.01 -28.04
N TYR A 98 8.28 -5.31 -27.71
CA TYR A 98 9.39 -5.23 -28.64
C TYR A 98 9.56 -6.61 -29.28
N PRO A 99 9.12 -6.83 -30.54
CA PRO A 99 9.07 -8.16 -31.16
C PRO A 99 10.46 -8.83 -31.25
N THR A 100 11.53 -8.04 -31.14
CA THR A 100 12.91 -8.49 -31.18
C THR A 100 13.40 -9.10 -29.86
N LEU A 101 12.76 -8.83 -28.73
CA LEU A 101 13.18 -9.36 -27.43
C LEU A 101 12.58 -10.74 -27.14
N GLN A 102 11.42 -11.07 -27.71
CA GLN A 102 10.71 -12.35 -27.50
C GLN A 102 10.43 -12.70 -26.02
N LEU A 103 10.41 -11.68 -25.14
CA LEU A 103 10.11 -11.82 -23.72
C LEU A 103 8.62 -11.63 -23.49
N MET A 104 7.98 -12.53 -22.77
CA MET A 104 6.55 -12.49 -22.44
C MET A 104 6.26 -12.71 -20.94
N GLY A 105 7.31 -12.91 -20.14
CA GLY A 105 7.24 -13.17 -18.71
C GLY A 105 7.14 -14.65 -18.37
N ASP A 106 7.51 -15.56 -19.28
CA ASP A 106 7.43 -17.00 -19.04
C ASP A 106 8.32 -17.41 -17.85
N GLY A 107 7.84 -18.37 -17.07
CA GLY A 107 8.52 -18.84 -15.85
C GLY A 107 8.59 -17.84 -14.69
N ILE A 108 7.98 -16.66 -14.81
CA ILE A 108 7.91 -15.65 -13.73
C ILE A 108 6.49 -15.56 -13.18
N MET A 109 6.37 -15.47 -11.85
CA MET A 109 5.09 -15.26 -11.18
C MET A 109 4.92 -13.79 -10.77
N ILE A 110 3.75 -13.20 -11.03
CA ILE A 110 3.35 -11.90 -10.49
C ILE A 110 2.28 -12.11 -9.42
N GLY A 111 2.59 -11.67 -8.21
CA GLY A 111 1.72 -11.74 -7.04
C GLY A 111 1.06 -10.39 -6.75
N PHE A 112 -0.25 -10.41 -6.52
CA PHE A 112 -1.07 -9.24 -6.25
C PHE A 112 -1.73 -9.35 -4.88
N LEU A 113 -1.87 -8.22 -4.19
CA LEU A 113 -2.68 -8.07 -2.97
C LEU A 113 -3.70 -6.98 -3.24
N ASP A 114 -4.96 -7.36 -3.43
CA ASP A 114 -5.96 -6.47 -4.04
C ASP A 114 -7.40 -6.92 -3.71
N THR A 115 -8.39 -6.46 -4.48
CA THR A 115 -9.83 -6.75 -4.34
C THR A 115 -10.22 -8.15 -4.83
N GLY A 116 -9.27 -8.89 -5.42
CA GLY A 116 -9.47 -10.20 -6.01
C GLY A 116 -9.26 -10.22 -7.52
N ILE A 117 -9.68 -11.30 -8.17
CA ILE A 117 -9.54 -11.47 -9.62
C ILE A 117 -10.75 -12.18 -10.21
N ASP A 118 -11.25 -11.69 -11.34
CA ASP A 118 -12.19 -12.42 -12.20
C ASP A 118 -11.45 -13.55 -12.93
N TYR A 119 -11.25 -14.68 -12.26
CA TYR A 119 -10.53 -15.84 -12.79
C TYR A 119 -11.20 -16.44 -14.03
N GLN A 120 -12.47 -16.12 -14.30
CA GLN A 120 -13.20 -16.60 -15.47
C GLN A 120 -12.83 -15.80 -16.73
N ASN A 121 -12.21 -14.63 -16.59
CA ASN A 121 -11.82 -13.80 -17.71
C ASN A 121 -10.80 -14.52 -18.61
N ARG A 122 -11.01 -14.46 -19.93
CA ARG A 122 -10.16 -15.13 -20.93
C ARG A 122 -8.74 -14.62 -20.93
N VAL A 123 -8.52 -13.36 -20.55
CA VAL A 123 -7.17 -12.79 -20.50
C VAL A 123 -6.27 -13.49 -19.49
N PHE A 124 -6.82 -14.20 -18.49
CA PHE A 124 -6.03 -14.94 -17.49
C PHE A 124 -5.87 -16.43 -17.81
N ARG A 125 -6.20 -16.83 -19.04
CA ARG A 125 -6.09 -18.21 -19.50
C ARG A 125 -4.91 -18.40 -20.45
N ASN A 126 -4.43 -19.63 -20.49
CA ASN A 126 -3.54 -20.13 -21.54
C ASN A 126 -4.32 -20.35 -22.84
N LEU A 127 -3.59 -20.54 -23.94
CA LEU A 127 -4.17 -20.83 -25.25
C LEU A 127 -4.96 -22.15 -25.29
N ASP A 128 -4.63 -23.11 -24.43
CA ASP A 128 -5.35 -24.38 -24.29
C ASP A 128 -6.62 -24.27 -23.42
N GLY A 129 -6.91 -23.07 -22.89
CA GLY A 129 -8.07 -22.76 -22.06
C GLY A 129 -7.88 -23.02 -20.57
N THR A 130 -6.73 -23.55 -20.14
CA THR A 130 -6.37 -23.66 -18.71
C THR A 130 -6.06 -22.28 -18.12
N THR A 131 -6.10 -22.14 -16.80
CA THR A 131 -5.76 -20.88 -16.11
C THR A 131 -4.26 -20.65 -16.05
N ARG A 132 -3.84 -19.37 -16.03
CA ARG A 132 -2.49 -18.94 -15.61
C ARG A 132 -2.44 -18.54 -14.13
N ILE A 133 -3.57 -18.62 -13.43
CA ILE A 133 -3.66 -18.28 -12.02
C ILE A 133 -3.25 -19.51 -11.21
N VAL A 134 -2.06 -19.47 -10.62
CA VAL A 134 -1.49 -20.59 -9.87
C VAL A 134 -2.07 -20.72 -8.46
N GLY A 135 -2.69 -19.65 -7.95
CA GLY A 135 -3.38 -19.66 -6.66
C GLY A 135 -4.15 -18.37 -6.39
N ILE A 136 -5.30 -18.52 -5.74
CA ILE A 136 -6.08 -17.42 -5.16
C ILE A 136 -6.23 -17.68 -3.67
N TRP A 137 -5.82 -16.74 -2.83
CA TRP A 137 -6.22 -16.71 -1.43
C TRP A 137 -7.28 -15.64 -1.23
N ASP A 138 -8.51 -16.07 -0.96
CA ASP A 138 -9.62 -15.18 -0.62
C ASP A 138 -9.75 -15.08 0.91
N GLN A 139 -9.27 -13.97 1.47
CA GLN A 139 -9.33 -13.71 2.91
C GLN A 139 -10.75 -13.48 3.42
N THR A 140 -11.74 -13.27 2.53
CA THR A 140 -13.14 -13.01 2.91
C THR A 140 -13.96 -14.30 3.05
N ILE A 141 -13.54 -15.39 2.40
CA ILE A 141 -14.29 -16.66 2.42
C ILE A 141 -13.75 -17.60 3.50
N GLN A 142 -14.59 -17.97 4.47
CA GLN A 142 -14.18 -18.74 5.66
C GLN A 142 -14.63 -20.21 5.67
N THR A 143 -15.22 -20.68 4.57
CA THR A 143 -15.87 -21.99 4.46
C THR A 143 -14.99 -23.06 3.83
N GLY A 144 -13.92 -22.69 3.12
CA GLY A 144 -13.01 -23.62 2.49
C GLY A 144 -11.75 -23.89 3.32
N ARG A 145 -10.74 -24.47 2.67
CA ARG A 145 -9.47 -24.81 3.30
C ARG A 145 -8.58 -23.58 3.36
N THR A 146 -8.03 -23.28 4.53
CA THR A 146 -7.04 -22.20 4.69
C THR A 146 -5.71 -22.57 4.03
N PRO A 147 -4.92 -21.59 3.56
CA PRO A 147 -3.55 -21.86 3.12
C PRO A 147 -2.71 -22.47 4.24
N GLN A 148 -1.72 -23.30 3.89
CA GLN A 148 -0.89 -23.98 4.87
C GLN A 148 -0.18 -23.00 5.82
N GLY A 149 -0.40 -23.16 7.13
CA GLY A 149 0.23 -22.33 8.16
C GLY A 149 -0.41 -20.95 8.34
N LEU A 150 -1.59 -20.73 7.76
CA LEU A 150 -2.49 -19.60 7.98
C LEU A 150 -3.84 -20.11 8.51
N TYR A 151 -4.53 -19.32 9.33
CA TYR A 151 -5.71 -19.79 10.07
C TYR A 151 -7.05 -19.18 9.62
N TYR A 152 -7.10 -18.45 8.51
CA TYR A 152 -8.33 -17.86 7.98
C TYR A 152 -8.30 -17.69 6.46
N GLY A 153 -9.45 -17.36 5.88
CA GLY A 153 -9.66 -17.29 4.44
C GLY A 153 -9.68 -18.67 3.78
N THR A 154 -9.79 -18.69 2.46
CA THR A 154 -9.83 -19.91 1.65
C THR A 154 -8.83 -19.85 0.51
N GLU A 155 -8.04 -20.90 0.35
CA GLU A 155 -7.14 -21.10 -0.79
C GLU A 155 -7.85 -21.85 -1.93
N TYR A 156 -7.69 -21.35 -3.15
CA TYR A 156 -8.09 -22.02 -4.39
C TYR A 156 -6.84 -22.24 -5.23
N THR A 157 -6.52 -23.51 -5.49
CA THR A 157 -5.35 -23.89 -6.28
C THR A 157 -5.63 -23.84 -7.77
N GLU A 158 -4.58 -23.84 -8.58
CA GLU A 158 -4.66 -23.94 -10.03
C GLU A 158 -5.59 -25.09 -10.49
N GLU A 159 -5.52 -26.26 -9.83
CA GLU A 159 -6.35 -27.41 -10.18
C GLU A 159 -7.84 -27.16 -9.89
N MET A 160 -8.15 -26.49 -8.79
CA MET A 160 -9.53 -26.11 -8.43
C MET A 160 -10.08 -25.07 -9.40
N ILE A 161 -9.27 -24.08 -9.78
CA ILE A 161 -9.65 -23.06 -10.76
C ILE A 161 -9.90 -23.71 -12.12
N ASN A 162 -9.00 -24.58 -12.59
CA ASN A 162 -9.21 -25.32 -13.83
C ASN A 162 -10.44 -26.24 -13.79
N ALA A 163 -10.76 -26.84 -12.63
CA ALA A 163 -12.00 -27.58 -12.44
C ALA A 163 -13.23 -26.66 -12.52
N ALA A 164 -13.18 -25.49 -11.90
CA ALA A 164 -14.23 -24.47 -11.99
C ALA A 164 -14.45 -24.00 -13.44
N LEU A 165 -13.37 -23.72 -14.18
CA LEU A 165 -13.45 -23.28 -15.58
C LEU A 165 -14.05 -24.30 -16.55
N ARG A 166 -14.07 -25.59 -16.18
CA ARG A 166 -14.72 -26.68 -16.94
C ARG A 166 -16.16 -26.94 -16.49
N SER A 167 -16.59 -26.38 -15.37
CA SER A 167 -17.94 -26.53 -14.83
C SER A 167 -18.92 -25.60 -15.54
N GLU A 168 -20.19 -26.01 -15.62
CA GLU A 168 -21.29 -25.12 -16.02
C GLU A 168 -21.58 -24.04 -14.97
N ASP A 169 -21.23 -24.31 -13.71
CA ASP A 169 -21.31 -23.37 -12.59
C ASP A 169 -19.94 -23.27 -11.88
N PRO A 170 -19.03 -22.41 -12.38
CA PRO A 170 -17.69 -22.25 -11.81
C PRO A 170 -17.70 -21.79 -10.34
N LEU A 171 -18.68 -20.97 -9.95
CA LEU A 171 -18.76 -20.35 -8.63
C LEU A 171 -19.12 -21.33 -7.50
N GLN A 172 -19.68 -22.50 -7.84
CA GLN A 172 -19.86 -23.58 -6.85
C GLN A 172 -18.53 -24.20 -6.39
N ILE A 173 -17.51 -24.15 -7.24
CA ILE A 173 -16.19 -24.72 -6.96
C ILE A 173 -15.25 -23.65 -6.43
N VAL A 174 -15.21 -22.50 -7.10
CA VAL A 174 -14.42 -21.32 -6.70
C VAL A 174 -15.36 -20.12 -6.59
N PRO A 175 -15.94 -19.87 -5.40
CA PRO A 175 -16.86 -18.75 -5.18
C PRO A 175 -16.19 -17.38 -5.06
N SER A 176 -14.86 -17.30 -5.18
CA SER A 176 -14.15 -16.01 -5.14
C SER A 176 -14.50 -15.15 -6.35
N VAL A 177 -14.93 -13.92 -6.09
CA VAL A 177 -15.29 -12.92 -7.10
C VAL A 177 -14.66 -11.59 -6.72
N ASP A 178 -14.12 -10.89 -7.70
CA ASP A 178 -13.71 -9.49 -7.57
C ASP A 178 -14.94 -8.59 -7.76
N THR A 179 -15.44 -8.04 -6.66
CA THR A 179 -16.66 -7.21 -6.67
C THR A 179 -16.38 -5.75 -6.98
N ASP A 180 -15.15 -5.30 -6.81
CA ASP A 180 -14.71 -3.92 -7.07
C ASP A 180 -14.15 -3.77 -8.50
N GLY A 181 -13.36 -4.76 -8.93
CA GLY A 181 -12.74 -4.80 -10.26
C GLY A 181 -11.35 -4.16 -10.32
N HIS A 182 -10.87 -3.51 -9.27
CA HIS A 182 -9.50 -2.98 -9.22
C HIS A 182 -8.46 -4.08 -9.41
N GLY A 183 -8.53 -5.19 -8.67
CA GLY A 183 -7.57 -6.28 -8.74
C GLY A 183 -7.57 -6.99 -10.10
N THR A 184 -8.74 -7.22 -10.69
CA THR A 184 -8.87 -7.72 -12.07
C THR A 184 -8.17 -6.80 -13.07
N PHE A 185 -8.38 -5.48 -12.93
CA PHE A 185 -7.76 -4.50 -13.80
C PHE A 185 -6.24 -4.51 -13.66
N VAL A 186 -5.72 -4.41 -12.42
CA VAL A 186 -4.28 -4.40 -12.13
C VAL A 186 -3.61 -5.69 -12.65
N ALA A 187 -4.20 -6.86 -12.37
CA ALA A 187 -3.68 -8.13 -12.84
C ALA A 187 -3.65 -8.22 -14.37
N SER A 188 -4.68 -7.68 -15.05
CA SER A 188 -4.73 -7.67 -16.50
C SER A 188 -3.69 -6.72 -17.13
N ALA A 189 -3.51 -5.51 -16.59
CA ALA A 189 -2.52 -4.56 -17.10
C ALA A 189 -1.09 -5.12 -16.95
N ALA A 190 -0.83 -5.81 -15.83
CA ALA A 190 0.46 -6.43 -15.57
C ALA A 190 0.70 -7.71 -16.40
N ALA A 191 -0.29 -8.62 -16.48
CA ALA A 191 -0.08 -9.99 -16.98
C ALA A 191 -1.21 -10.52 -17.88
N GLY A 192 -2.11 -9.68 -18.37
CA GLY A 192 -3.24 -10.10 -19.22
C GLY A 192 -2.79 -10.60 -20.59
N GLY A 193 -3.36 -11.73 -21.03
CA GLY A 193 -3.12 -12.31 -22.33
C GLY A 193 -3.74 -11.50 -23.47
N ALA A 194 -3.37 -11.84 -24.70
CA ALA A 194 -3.85 -11.13 -25.88
C ALA A 194 -5.37 -11.26 -26.07
N GLU A 195 -6.06 -10.14 -26.23
CA GLU A 195 -7.45 -10.09 -26.67
C GLU A 195 -7.54 -9.23 -27.94
N VAL A 196 -7.44 -9.89 -29.10
CA VAL A 196 -7.32 -9.25 -30.41
C VAL A 196 -8.52 -8.36 -30.72
N GLY A 197 -9.72 -8.79 -30.33
CA GLY A 197 -10.96 -8.02 -30.58
C GLY A 197 -11.00 -6.70 -29.83
N LYS A 198 -10.20 -6.55 -28.77
CA LYS A 198 -10.13 -5.37 -27.91
C LYS A 198 -8.77 -4.66 -27.99
N GLN A 199 -7.89 -5.11 -28.90
CA GLN A 199 -6.52 -4.59 -29.07
C GLN A 199 -5.74 -4.53 -27.75
N PHE A 200 -5.92 -5.54 -26.90
CA PHE A 200 -5.37 -5.58 -25.56
C PHE A 200 -4.27 -6.64 -25.42
N LEU A 201 -3.22 -6.28 -24.70
CA LEU A 201 -2.15 -7.15 -24.25
C LEU A 201 -1.56 -6.53 -22.98
N GLY A 202 -1.44 -7.32 -21.90
CA GLY A 202 -0.76 -6.92 -20.67
C GLY A 202 0.76 -6.87 -20.83
N ALA A 203 1.46 -6.36 -19.82
CA ALA A 203 2.89 -6.10 -19.91
C ALA A 203 3.74 -7.39 -19.94
N ALA A 204 3.35 -8.43 -19.20
CA ALA A 204 3.96 -9.76 -19.18
C ALA A 204 2.89 -10.84 -19.42
N PRO A 205 2.41 -11.00 -20.66
CA PRO A 205 1.20 -11.75 -20.98
C PRO A 205 1.31 -13.28 -20.78
N GLU A 206 2.51 -13.82 -20.59
CA GLU A 206 2.76 -15.24 -20.30
C GLU A 206 3.17 -15.50 -18.85
N ALA A 207 3.24 -14.46 -18.02
CA ALA A 207 3.52 -14.63 -16.59
C ALA A 207 2.43 -15.41 -15.86
N SER A 208 2.84 -16.18 -14.85
CA SER A 208 1.93 -16.83 -13.91
C SER A 208 1.37 -15.82 -12.92
N ILE A 209 0.13 -16.00 -12.49
CA ILE A 209 -0.59 -15.02 -11.65
C ILE A 209 -0.90 -15.64 -10.28
N ALA A 210 -0.63 -14.91 -9.21
CA ALA A 210 -1.09 -15.25 -7.87
C ALA A 210 -1.87 -14.08 -7.27
N MET A 211 -3.05 -14.34 -6.70
CA MET A 211 -3.93 -13.29 -6.19
C MET A 211 -4.25 -13.50 -4.72
N VAL A 212 -4.04 -12.47 -3.90
CA VAL A 212 -4.58 -12.38 -2.55
C VAL A 212 -5.72 -11.36 -2.59
N LYS A 213 -6.95 -11.83 -2.40
CA LYS A 213 -8.09 -10.96 -2.15
C LYS A 213 -8.11 -10.60 -0.66
N LEU A 214 -7.84 -9.34 -0.36
CA LEU A 214 -7.78 -8.84 1.00
C LEU A 214 -9.16 -8.73 1.63
N LYS A 215 -9.27 -9.02 2.92
CA LYS A 215 -10.49 -8.74 3.69
C LYS A 215 -10.51 -7.28 4.16
N PRO A 216 -11.69 -6.66 4.30
CA PRO A 216 -11.79 -5.34 4.90
C PRO A 216 -11.16 -5.27 6.29
N ALA A 217 -10.57 -4.12 6.61
CA ALA A 217 -10.07 -3.80 7.94
C ALA A 217 -11.20 -3.81 8.96
N LYS A 218 -10.90 -4.27 10.18
CA LYS A 218 -11.85 -4.26 11.30
C LYS A 218 -12.26 -2.84 11.68
N ASN A 219 -13.49 -2.69 12.17
CA ASN A 219 -14.08 -1.37 12.42
C ASN A 219 -13.32 -0.57 13.48
N TYR A 220 -12.74 -1.24 14.48
CA TYR A 220 -11.98 -0.56 15.53
C TYR A 220 -10.75 0.19 14.99
N LEU A 221 -10.13 -0.29 13.89
CA LEU A 221 -9.03 0.42 13.23
C LEU A 221 -9.54 1.65 12.48
N LYS A 222 -10.66 1.51 11.75
CA LYS A 222 -11.29 2.64 11.06
C LYS A 222 -11.69 3.72 12.06
N GLU A 223 -12.29 3.35 13.18
CA GLU A 223 -12.63 4.27 14.27
C GLU A 223 -11.38 4.95 14.86
N PHE A 224 -10.31 4.18 15.12
CA PHE A 224 -9.07 4.72 15.70
C PHE A 224 -8.37 5.72 14.78
N PHE A 225 -8.33 5.46 13.48
CA PHE A 225 -7.74 6.35 12.47
C PHE A 225 -8.72 7.38 11.91
N ALA A 226 -9.96 7.42 12.43
CA ALA A 226 -11.03 8.30 11.96
C ALA A 226 -11.26 8.21 10.44
N ILE A 227 -11.33 6.97 9.94
CA ILE A 227 -11.62 6.62 8.55
C ILE A 227 -13.12 6.40 8.38
N ALA A 228 -13.68 6.84 7.25
CA ALA A 228 -15.07 6.58 6.88
C ALA A 228 -15.40 5.08 6.93
N GLN A 229 -16.54 4.72 7.54
CA GLN A 229 -16.87 3.32 7.82
C GLN A 229 -17.07 2.47 6.56
N ASP A 230 -17.61 3.07 5.51
CA ASP A 230 -17.84 2.46 4.20
C ASP A 230 -16.62 2.55 3.25
N ALA A 231 -15.55 3.24 3.64
CA ALA A 231 -14.33 3.31 2.83
C ALA A 231 -13.72 1.92 2.60
N VAL A 232 -13.24 1.70 1.38
CA VAL A 232 -12.40 0.55 1.03
C VAL A 232 -11.09 0.67 1.82
N CYS A 233 -10.86 -0.28 2.71
CA CYS A 233 -9.80 -0.20 3.69
C CYS A 233 -9.34 -1.60 4.07
N TYR A 234 -8.03 -1.83 4.02
CA TYR A 234 -7.36 -3.07 4.34
C TYR A 234 -6.36 -2.86 5.47
N GLN A 235 -6.24 -3.82 6.38
CA GLN A 235 -5.34 -3.70 7.53
C GLN A 235 -3.95 -4.30 7.24
N GLU A 236 -2.91 -3.65 7.75
CA GLU A 236 -1.50 -3.93 7.49
C GLU A 236 -1.11 -5.40 7.74
N ASN A 237 -1.59 -6.01 8.82
CA ASN A 237 -1.27 -7.37 9.18
C ASN A 237 -1.83 -8.40 8.18
N ASP A 238 -3.00 -8.15 7.59
CA ASP A 238 -3.58 -9.01 6.56
C ASP A 238 -2.79 -8.92 5.24
N ILE A 239 -2.28 -7.72 4.92
CA ILE A 239 -1.37 -7.49 3.79
C ILE A 239 -0.07 -8.27 4.02
N MET A 240 0.52 -8.18 5.21
CA MET A 240 1.76 -8.90 5.57
C MET A 240 1.60 -10.43 5.47
N LEU A 241 0.46 -10.98 5.92
CA LEU A 241 0.14 -12.40 5.75
C LEU A 241 -0.06 -12.75 4.27
N GLY A 242 -0.61 -11.83 3.48
CA GLY A 242 -0.71 -11.96 2.02
C GLY A 242 0.64 -12.07 1.34
N LEU A 243 1.62 -11.26 1.76
CA LEU A 243 2.99 -11.32 1.25
C LEU A 243 3.63 -12.67 1.56
N ARG A 244 3.43 -13.19 2.78
CA ARG A 244 3.87 -14.53 3.17
C ARG A 244 3.26 -15.60 2.26
N TYR A 245 1.94 -15.56 2.02
CA TYR A 245 1.26 -16.49 1.12
C TYR A 245 1.87 -16.48 -0.29
N LEU A 246 2.03 -15.29 -0.89
CA LEU A 246 2.60 -15.14 -2.23
C LEU A 246 4.04 -15.68 -2.29
N ASN A 247 4.85 -15.40 -1.26
CA ASN A 247 6.22 -15.88 -1.17
C ASN A 247 6.30 -17.41 -1.03
N ASP A 248 5.44 -18.00 -0.20
CA ASP A 248 5.35 -19.45 0.01
C ASP A 248 4.85 -20.16 -1.25
N LEU A 249 3.87 -19.60 -1.95
CA LEU A 249 3.39 -20.11 -3.24
C LEU A 249 4.50 -20.06 -4.30
N ALA A 250 5.24 -18.96 -4.40
CA ALA A 250 6.38 -18.83 -5.31
C ALA A 250 7.46 -19.89 -5.03
N ARG A 251 7.76 -20.14 -3.74
CA ARG A 251 8.71 -21.19 -3.33
C ARG A 251 8.21 -22.58 -3.71
N LYS A 252 6.92 -22.86 -3.50
CA LYS A 252 6.29 -24.13 -3.86
C LYS A 252 6.34 -24.39 -5.36
N GLN A 253 6.14 -23.36 -6.18
CA GLN A 253 6.23 -23.46 -7.64
C GLN A 253 7.66 -23.38 -8.18
N GLY A 254 8.65 -23.03 -7.35
CA GLY A 254 10.04 -22.85 -7.79
C GLY A 254 10.24 -21.64 -8.69
N MET A 255 9.35 -20.65 -8.63
CA MET A 255 9.34 -19.48 -9.53
C MET A 255 9.92 -18.22 -8.86
N PRO A 256 10.58 -17.34 -9.63
CA PRO A 256 10.76 -15.96 -9.23
C PRO A 256 9.42 -15.23 -9.08
N LEU A 257 9.38 -14.26 -8.17
CA LEU A 257 8.16 -13.54 -7.82
C LEU A 257 8.37 -12.03 -7.94
N VAL A 258 7.50 -11.39 -8.73
CA VAL A 258 7.26 -9.95 -8.71
C VAL A 258 6.04 -9.67 -7.84
N ILE A 259 6.21 -8.89 -6.77
CA ILE A 259 5.12 -8.46 -5.89
C ILE A 259 4.67 -7.08 -6.36
N CYS A 260 3.42 -7.01 -6.82
CA CYS A 260 2.76 -5.77 -7.24
C CYS A 260 1.92 -5.22 -6.08
N VAL A 261 2.38 -4.13 -5.46
CA VAL A 261 1.69 -3.47 -4.34
C VAL A 261 1.02 -2.20 -4.85
N ALA A 262 -0.24 -2.34 -5.22
CA ALA A 262 -1.11 -1.26 -5.70
C ALA A 262 -1.98 -0.66 -4.57
N LEU A 263 -1.41 -0.63 -3.36
CA LEU A 263 -2.04 -0.17 -2.12
C LEU A 263 -1.17 0.91 -1.48
N GLY A 264 -1.82 1.86 -0.79
CA GLY A 264 -1.11 2.92 -0.09
C GLY A 264 -1.88 3.52 1.07
N THR A 265 -1.16 4.31 1.86
CA THR A 265 -1.70 5.11 2.95
C THR A 265 -0.87 6.37 3.16
N SER A 266 -1.50 7.44 3.66
CA SER A 266 -0.77 8.62 4.14
C SER A 266 -0.38 8.51 5.61
N PHE A 267 -0.89 7.51 6.34
CA PHE A 267 -0.50 7.26 7.73
C PHE A 267 0.92 6.68 7.81
N GLY A 268 1.82 7.39 8.49
CA GLY A 268 3.21 6.98 8.64
C GLY A 268 4.18 8.15 8.58
N GLY A 269 5.46 7.84 8.75
CA GLY A 269 6.52 8.86 8.85
C GLY A 269 7.11 9.34 7.53
N HIS A 270 6.74 8.73 6.39
CA HIS A 270 7.23 9.05 5.05
C HIS A 270 8.76 9.08 4.93
N ASN A 271 9.45 8.29 5.77
CA ASN A 271 10.89 8.04 5.73
C ASN A 271 11.23 6.65 5.17
N GLY A 272 10.22 5.85 4.80
CA GLY A 272 10.41 4.52 4.24
C GLY A 272 10.71 3.43 5.27
N ASP A 273 10.45 3.71 6.55
CA ASP A 273 10.75 2.81 7.66
C ASP A 273 9.47 2.35 8.39
N SER A 274 8.31 2.42 7.73
CA SER A 274 7.08 1.76 8.21
C SER A 274 7.27 0.24 8.24
N ILE A 275 6.50 -0.50 9.05
CA ILE A 275 6.69 -1.96 9.16
C ILE A 275 6.45 -2.65 7.83
N LEU A 276 5.40 -2.26 7.10
CA LEU A 276 5.17 -2.79 5.77
C LEU A 276 6.31 -2.43 4.80
N ALA A 277 6.82 -1.20 4.83
CA ALA A 277 7.98 -0.82 4.01
C ALA A 277 9.22 -1.66 4.35
N ASP A 278 9.52 -1.87 5.64
CA ASP A 278 10.62 -2.70 6.11
C ASP A 278 10.51 -4.14 5.58
N ILE A 279 9.33 -4.76 5.68
CA ILE A 279 9.11 -6.13 5.20
C ILE A 279 9.27 -6.23 3.69
N LEU A 280 8.68 -5.29 2.95
CA LEU A 280 8.81 -5.22 1.50
C LEU A 280 10.27 -5.01 1.08
N ASP A 281 11.03 -4.22 1.84
CA ASP A 281 12.46 -4.05 1.64
C ASP A 281 13.24 -5.33 1.89
N ILE A 282 12.91 -6.10 2.92
CA ILE A 282 13.55 -7.40 3.17
C ILE A 282 13.23 -8.34 2.00
N TYR A 283 11.97 -8.46 1.55
CA TYR A 283 11.63 -9.23 0.36
C TYR A 283 12.44 -8.78 -0.86
N ALA A 284 12.58 -7.48 -1.07
CA ALA A 284 13.34 -6.92 -2.18
C ALA A 284 14.85 -7.29 -2.17
N THR A 285 15.40 -7.68 -1.02
CA THR A 285 16.77 -8.23 -0.91
C THR A 285 16.86 -9.74 -1.12
N VAL A 286 15.74 -10.46 -1.01
CA VAL A 286 15.70 -11.90 -1.25
C VAL A 286 15.90 -12.16 -2.74
N ARG A 287 16.72 -13.15 -3.06
CA ARG A 287 16.95 -13.59 -4.44
C ARG A 287 15.64 -14.03 -5.08
N ASN A 288 15.46 -13.66 -6.35
CA ASN A 288 14.26 -13.97 -7.14
C ASN A 288 12.98 -13.39 -6.54
N ARG A 289 13.10 -12.27 -5.83
CA ARG A 289 12.00 -11.45 -5.33
C ARG A 289 12.21 -10.02 -5.79
N CYS A 290 11.16 -9.48 -6.37
CA CYS A 290 11.13 -8.15 -6.97
C CYS A 290 9.89 -7.44 -6.44
N VAL A 291 10.04 -6.22 -5.92
CA VAL A 291 8.92 -5.53 -5.26
C VAL A 291 8.68 -4.19 -5.93
N VAL A 292 7.46 -4.01 -6.44
CA VAL A 292 7.03 -2.80 -7.14
C VAL A 292 5.87 -2.18 -6.37
N VAL A 293 6.02 -0.91 -6.00
CA VAL A 293 5.05 -0.14 -5.22
C VAL A 293 4.74 1.16 -5.95
N GLY A 294 3.46 1.54 -6.00
CA GLY A 294 3.04 2.82 -6.58
C GLY A 294 3.32 3.99 -5.65
N THR A 295 3.48 5.20 -6.21
CA THR A 295 3.55 6.44 -5.43
C THR A 295 2.22 6.89 -4.84
N GLY A 296 1.08 6.44 -5.35
CA GLY A 296 -0.24 6.94 -4.99
C GLY A 296 -0.65 8.23 -5.71
N ASN A 297 -1.86 8.73 -5.40
CA ASN A 297 -2.55 9.76 -6.18
C ASN A 297 -2.74 11.10 -5.41
N GLU A 298 -1.90 11.36 -4.41
CA GLU A 298 -2.14 12.42 -3.40
C GLU A 298 -1.54 13.78 -3.75
N ALA A 299 -0.72 13.90 -4.79
CA ALA A 299 0.09 15.11 -5.01
C ALA A 299 -0.72 16.39 -5.26
N ALA A 300 -1.90 16.26 -5.87
CA ALA A 300 -2.80 17.38 -6.13
C ALA A 300 -3.92 17.51 -5.08
N ARG A 301 -4.02 16.59 -4.12
CA ARG A 301 -5.13 16.51 -3.15
C ARG A 301 -5.00 17.51 -2.00
N ARG A 302 -3.82 18.15 -1.88
CA ARG A 302 -3.52 19.16 -0.86
C ARG A 302 -3.62 18.58 0.56
N HIS A 303 -3.29 17.31 0.72
CA HIS A 303 -3.29 16.57 1.98
C HIS A 303 -1.94 16.57 2.70
N HIS A 304 -0.94 17.28 2.19
CA HIS A 304 0.35 17.45 2.83
C HIS A 304 0.69 18.94 3.04
N TYR A 305 1.16 19.26 4.24
CA TYR A 305 1.70 20.57 4.62
C TYR A 305 3.14 20.38 5.10
N PHE A 306 4.05 21.21 4.59
CA PHE A 306 5.45 21.23 5.00
C PHE A 306 5.88 22.63 5.35
N ASN A 307 6.62 22.78 6.45
CA ASN A 307 7.27 24.04 6.77
C ASN A 307 8.55 23.82 7.57
N ARG A 308 9.36 24.87 7.64
CA ARG A 308 10.63 24.92 8.37
C ARG A 308 10.60 26.06 9.38
N PHE A 309 11.04 25.76 10.60
CA PHE A 309 11.39 26.80 11.57
C PHE A 309 12.76 27.38 11.25
N THR A 310 12.86 28.69 11.32
CA THR A 310 14.09 29.47 11.12
C THR A 310 14.55 30.17 12.41
N ASP A 311 13.65 30.35 13.39
CA ASP A 311 13.92 30.90 14.72
C ASP A 311 13.07 30.20 15.81
N ALA A 312 13.50 30.25 17.07
CA ALA A 312 12.78 29.72 18.24
C ALA A 312 11.42 30.40 18.48
N GLN A 313 11.27 31.64 18.04
CA GLN A 313 10.00 32.37 18.17
C GLN A 313 9.05 32.12 16.99
N ASP A 314 9.50 31.39 15.96
CA ASP A 314 8.65 31.07 14.83
C ASP A 314 7.44 30.26 15.30
N THR A 315 6.26 30.76 14.95
CA THR A 315 5.03 29.99 15.00
C THR A 315 4.56 29.84 13.56
N ARG A 316 4.31 28.60 13.16
CA ARG A 316 3.74 28.29 11.84
C ARG A 316 2.31 27.85 12.04
N THR A 317 1.43 28.23 11.15
CA THR A 317 0.00 27.89 11.23
C THR A 317 -0.37 27.08 10.00
N ALA A 318 -0.79 25.84 10.20
CA ALA A 318 -1.41 25.04 9.16
C ALA A 318 -2.93 25.28 9.20
N GLU A 319 -3.47 25.78 8.10
CA GLU A 319 -4.91 26.03 7.94
C GLU A 319 -5.56 24.89 7.15
N ILE A 320 -6.50 24.19 7.78
CA ILE A 320 -7.23 23.06 7.22
C ILE A 320 -8.66 23.51 6.94
N ARG A 321 -9.09 23.42 5.68
CA ARG A 321 -10.50 23.59 5.32
C ARG A 321 -11.21 22.25 5.49
N VAL A 322 -12.28 22.25 6.27
CA VAL A 322 -13.20 21.13 6.42
C VAL A 322 -14.52 21.48 5.72
N GLY A 323 -14.94 20.63 4.80
CA GLY A 323 -16.17 20.75 4.03
C GLY A 323 -17.41 20.29 4.79
N GLU A 324 -18.58 20.47 4.17
CA GLU A 324 -19.83 19.90 4.68
C GLU A 324 -19.80 18.37 4.57
N GLY A 325 -20.41 17.68 5.54
CA GLY A 325 -20.53 16.21 5.55
C GLY A 325 -19.37 15.47 6.22
N THR A 326 -18.20 16.09 6.41
CA THR A 326 -17.08 15.48 7.15
C THR A 326 -17.38 15.42 8.65
N GLN A 327 -17.46 14.22 9.24
CA GLN A 327 -17.64 14.09 10.69
C GLN A 327 -16.31 13.89 11.42
N SER A 328 -15.44 13.02 10.93
CA SER A 328 -14.19 12.68 11.63
C SER A 328 -13.03 12.56 10.67
N PHE A 329 -11.84 12.95 11.13
CA PHE A 329 -10.58 12.72 10.43
C PHE A 329 -9.41 12.80 11.42
N ALA A 330 -8.28 12.21 11.05
CA ALA A 330 -7.05 12.26 11.82
C ALA A 330 -5.98 13.09 11.11
N VAL A 331 -5.05 13.65 11.87
CA VAL A 331 -3.92 14.43 11.36
C VAL A 331 -2.65 13.89 12.00
N GLU A 332 -1.65 13.58 11.17
CA GLU A 332 -0.33 13.17 11.63
C GLU A 332 0.69 14.27 11.35
N LEU A 333 1.22 14.88 12.41
CA LEU A 333 2.37 15.76 12.32
C LEU A 333 3.64 15.00 12.71
N TRP A 334 4.66 15.08 11.86
CA TRP A 334 5.96 14.50 12.11
C TRP A 334 7.06 15.56 12.08
N SER A 335 7.86 15.60 13.15
CA SER A 335 9.00 16.52 13.28
C SER A 335 10.27 15.73 13.56
N THR A 336 11.29 15.89 12.73
CA THR A 336 12.54 15.14 12.85
C THR A 336 13.32 15.60 14.08
N LEU A 337 13.74 14.66 14.92
CA LEU A 337 14.55 14.93 16.09
C LEU A 337 15.90 15.52 15.65
N PRO A 338 16.49 16.44 16.44
CA PRO A 338 16.07 16.90 17.78
C PRO A 338 14.98 17.99 17.79
N ASN A 339 14.34 18.33 16.66
CA ASN A 339 13.25 19.31 16.65
C ASN A 339 11.97 18.69 17.24
N ILE A 340 11.57 19.19 18.41
CA ILE A 340 10.33 18.82 19.10
C ILE A 340 9.39 20.01 19.07
N VAL A 341 8.13 19.77 18.72
CA VAL A 341 7.09 20.79 18.58
C VAL A 341 5.95 20.59 19.57
N MET A 342 5.30 21.70 19.90
CA MET A 342 3.99 21.77 20.55
C MET A 342 2.97 22.27 19.54
N VAL A 343 1.72 21.84 19.72
CA VAL A 343 0.61 22.32 18.89
C VAL A 343 -0.47 22.99 19.74
N SER A 344 -1.24 23.88 19.12
CA SER A 344 -2.55 24.28 19.59
C SER A 344 -3.54 24.26 18.45
N VAL A 345 -4.80 23.92 18.75
CA VAL A 345 -5.85 23.89 17.73
C VAL A 345 -6.84 25.02 17.98
N THR A 346 -7.25 25.70 16.91
CA THR A 346 -8.27 26.75 16.90
C THR A 346 -9.42 26.35 15.99
N SER A 347 -10.65 26.46 16.49
CA SER A 347 -11.86 26.16 15.73
C SER A 347 -12.25 27.27 14.76
N PRO A 348 -13.17 27.00 13.81
CA PRO A 348 -13.67 28.03 12.90
C PRO A 348 -14.33 29.22 13.60
N SER A 349 -14.91 29.05 14.80
CA SER A 349 -15.46 30.17 15.59
C SER A 349 -14.42 30.93 16.41
N GLY A 350 -13.19 30.42 16.52
CA GLY A 350 -12.09 31.04 17.25
C GLY A 350 -11.85 30.50 18.66
N GLU A 351 -12.57 29.47 19.11
CA GLU A 351 -12.23 28.74 20.34
C GLU A 351 -10.86 28.06 20.18
N ARG A 352 -10.03 28.04 21.23
CA ARG A 352 -8.64 27.56 21.15
C ARG A 352 -8.24 26.73 22.38
N THR A 353 -7.49 25.66 22.17
CA THR A 353 -6.98 24.77 23.24
C THR A 353 -5.92 25.40 24.15
N GLY A 354 -5.25 26.46 23.69
CA GLY A 354 -3.93 26.86 24.18
C GLY A 354 -2.82 25.92 23.69
N MET A 355 -1.55 26.28 23.93
CA MET A 355 -0.42 25.40 23.57
C MET A 355 -0.44 24.14 24.45
N ILE A 356 -0.56 22.99 23.81
CA ILE A 356 -0.71 21.70 24.49
C ILE A 356 0.69 21.23 24.92
N PRO A 357 0.93 21.01 26.22
CA PRO A 357 2.25 20.62 26.69
C PRO A 357 2.62 19.21 26.22
N ILE A 358 3.90 18.99 25.91
CA ILE A 358 4.41 17.66 25.57
C ILE A 358 4.46 16.82 26.84
N ARG A 359 3.54 15.85 26.94
CA ARG A 359 3.57 14.79 27.96
C ARG A 359 3.44 13.45 27.27
N LEU A 360 4.53 12.67 27.27
CA LEU A 360 4.54 11.33 26.69
C LEU A 360 3.54 10.43 27.41
N GLY A 361 2.77 9.67 26.65
CA GLY A 361 1.76 8.79 27.24
C GLY A 361 0.46 9.48 27.63
N TYR A 362 0.31 10.80 27.47
CA TYR A 362 -0.94 11.48 27.81
C TYR A 362 -1.85 11.64 26.58
N LEU A 363 -3.13 11.35 26.81
CA LEU A 363 -4.24 11.72 25.95
C LEU A 363 -4.77 13.08 26.40
N PHE A 364 -4.84 14.04 25.49
CA PHE A 364 -5.45 15.34 25.74
C PHE A 364 -6.74 15.46 24.96
N ASP A 365 -7.87 15.42 25.65
CA ASP A 365 -9.21 15.58 25.07
C ASP A 365 -9.72 17.01 25.29
N PHE A 366 -10.12 17.66 24.21
CA PHE A 366 -10.71 19.00 24.20
C PHE A 366 -12.11 18.95 23.60
N LEU A 367 -13.10 19.42 24.34
CA LEU A 367 -14.46 19.61 23.84
C LEU A 367 -14.65 21.08 23.47
N PHE A 368 -14.80 21.34 22.18
CA PHE A 368 -15.14 22.66 21.65
C PHE A 368 -16.65 22.86 21.80
N THR A 369 -17.05 23.78 22.68
CA THR A 369 -18.42 23.76 23.22
C THR A 369 -19.46 24.24 22.22
N PHE A 370 -19.11 25.22 21.38
CA PHE A 370 -20.03 25.77 20.39
C PHE A 370 -20.20 24.84 19.19
N GLU A 371 -19.11 24.22 18.74
CA GLU A 371 -19.08 23.30 17.62
C GLU A 371 -19.51 21.87 18.01
N ARG A 372 -19.40 21.52 19.30
CA ARG A 372 -19.52 20.15 19.81
C ARG A 372 -18.53 19.18 19.15
N THR A 373 -17.40 19.71 18.68
CA THR A 373 -16.27 18.92 18.17
C THR A 373 -15.41 18.46 19.35
N THR A 374 -15.04 17.18 19.34
CA THR A 374 -14.02 16.67 20.25
C THR A 374 -12.70 16.56 19.48
N ILE A 375 -11.63 17.13 20.06
CA ILE A 375 -10.27 16.98 19.55
C ILE A 375 -9.44 16.22 20.57
N THR A 376 -8.86 15.11 20.13
CA THR A 376 -7.92 14.33 20.92
C THR A 376 -6.51 14.48 20.38
N VAL A 377 -5.56 14.84 21.24
CA VAL A 377 -4.13 15.00 20.87
C VAL A 377 -3.27 14.03 21.66
N GLU A 378 -2.40 13.29 20.96
CA GLU A 378 -1.40 12.40 21.54
C GLU A 378 -0.01 12.70 20.99
N TYR A 379 0.97 12.81 21.89
CA TYR A 379 2.39 12.94 21.54
C TYR A 379 3.11 11.61 21.67
N ARG A 380 3.93 11.26 20.68
CA ARG A 380 4.93 10.19 20.77
C ARG A 380 6.32 10.71 20.40
N LEU A 381 7.31 10.25 21.15
CA LEU A 381 8.73 10.42 20.85
C LEU A 381 9.35 9.02 20.74
N LEU A 382 10.48 8.93 20.03
CA LEU A 382 11.29 7.72 19.93
C LEU A 382 10.50 6.53 19.35
N GLN A 383 9.83 6.78 18.22
CA GLN A 383 9.21 5.71 17.46
C GLN A 383 10.29 4.83 16.86
N ARG A 384 10.02 3.52 16.77
CA ARG A 384 10.96 2.60 16.13
C ARG A 384 11.21 3.01 14.68
N ASN A 385 12.49 2.97 14.29
CA ASN A 385 13.00 3.28 12.95
C ASN A 385 12.54 4.66 12.44
N ASN A 386 12.21 5.57 13.34
CA ASN A 386 11.85 6.91 12.98
C ASN A 386 12.38 7.88 14.02
N ASP A 387 13.44 8.60 13.63
CA ASP A 387 14.11 9.62 14.42
C ASP A 387 13.25 10.90 14.50
N ALA A 388 11.99 10.77 14.95
CA ALA A 388 11.02 11.84 14.94
C ALA A 388 10.04 11.81 16.11
N GLN A 389 9.46 12.97 16.36
CA GLN A 389 8.23 13.13 17.11
C GLN A 389 7.03 12.91 16.18
N LEU A 390 6.03 12.18 16.68
CA LEU A 390 4.68 12.13 16.12
C LEU A 390 3.74 12.92 17.03
N VAL A 391 2.93 13.79 16.44
CA VAL A 391 1.73 14.36 17.05
C VAL A 391 0.53 13.87 16.28
N PHE A 392 -0.33 13.10 16.93
CA PHE A 392 -1.53 12.55 16.34
C PHE A 392 -2.75 13.28 16.88
N ILE A 393 -3.52 13.88 15.99
CA ILE A 393 -4.66 14.73 16.33
C ILE A 393 -5.89 14.12 15.67
N ARG A 394 -6.88 13.72 16.47
CA ARG A 394 -8.16 13.20 15.96
C ARG A 394 -9.24 14.24 16.15
N PHE A 395 -9.96 14.52 15.08
CA PHE A 395 -11.15 15.35 15.08
C PHE A 395 -12.36 14.43 15.03
N GLN A 396 -13.30 14.62 15.96
CA GLN A 396 -14.58 13.91 16.00
C GLN A 396 -15.71 14.92 16.01
N ASN A 397 -16.71 14.71 15.15
CA ASN A 397 -17.78 15.67 14.87
C ASN A 397 -17.22 17.05 14.50
N ALA A 398 -16.27 17.09 13.57
CA ALA A 398 -15.72 18.31 13.02
C ALA A 398 -16.81 19.13 12.33
N VAL A 399 -16.86 20.43 12.58
CA VAL A 399 -17.77 21.32 11.84
C VAL A 399 -17.07 21.89 10.60
N PRO A 400 -17.86 22.24 9.55
CA PRO A 400 -17.32 22.88 8.37
C PRO A 400 -16.69 24.25 8.69
N GLY A 401 -15.60 24.58 8.01
CA GLY A 401 -14.88 25.84 8.19
C GLY A 401 -13.37 25.67 8.13
N ILE A 402 -12.65 26.70 8.57
CA ILE A 402 -11.18 26.69 8.60
C ILE A 402 -10.73 26.41 10.04
N TRP A 403 -10.15 25.24 10.24
CA TRP A 403 -9.45 24.86 11.45
C TRP A 403 -7.99 25.29 11.34
N LYS A 404 -7.41 25.76 12.46
CA LYS A 404 -6.00 26.16 12.49
C LYS A 404 -5.23 25.32 13.49
N ILE A 405 -4.11 24.77 13.05
CA ILE A 405 -3.13 24.14 13.92
C ILE A 405 -1.92 25.07 13.98
N ASP A 406 -1.69 25.71 15.12
CA ASP A 406 -0.45 26.47 15.34
C ASP A 406 0.63 25.53 15.89
N ILE A 407 1.80 25.55 15.28
CA ILE A 407 2.95 24.71 15.61
C ILE A 407 4.08 25.63 16.09
N LYS A 408 4.63 25.32 17.26
CA LYS A 408 5.75 26.04 17.85
C LYS A 408 6.86 25.08 18.28
N PRO A 409 8.14 25.39 18.03
CA PRO A 409 9.23 24.59 18.55
C PRO A 409 9.33 24.69 20.08
N ALA A 410 9.64 23.56 20.73
CA ALA A 410 9.82 23.45 22.17
C ALA A 410 11.30 23.37 22.59
N MET A 411 12.19 22.86 21.72
CA MET A 411 13.61 22.65 22.04
C MET A 411 14.56 23.35 21.07
N GLN A 412 14.45 23.11 19.77
CA GLN A 412 15.34 23.70 18.77
C GLN A 412 14.73 24.92 18.09
N THR A 413 15.57 25.83 17.65
CA THR A 413 15.13 27.06 16.97
C THR A 413 14.90 26.84 15.47
N THR A 414 15.37 25.72 14.93
CA THR A 414 15.26 25.38 13.51
C THR A 414 14.90 23.92 13.34
N GLY A 415 14.17 23.60 12.27
CA GLY A 415 13.86 22.22 11.93
C GLY A 415 12.65 22.10 11.03
N ASP A 416 12.58 20.97 10.35
CA ASP A 416 11.49 20.64 9.44
C ASP A 416 10.39 19.90 10.16
N PHE A 417 9.16 20.14 9.72
CA PHE A 417 8.03 19.32 10.09
C PHE A 417 7.07 19.18 8.91
N HIS A 418 6.39 18.05 8.94
CA HIS A 418 5.41 17.66 7.95
C HIS A 418 4.10 17.38 8.65
N ILE A 419 2.98 17.65 7.97
CA ILE A 419 1.65 17.29 8.43
C ILE A 419 0.93 16.62 7.26
N TRP A 420 0.44 15.42 7.49
CA TRP A 420 -0.39 14.69 6.54
C TRP A 420 -1.82 14.54 7.06
N LEU A 421 -2.76 14.75 6.15
CA LEU A 421 -4.15 14.35 6.27
C LEU A 421 -4.32 12.91 5.75
N PRO A 422 -5.43 12.22 6.09
CA PRO A 422 -5.75 10.93 5.52
C PRO A 422 -5.90 11.04 4.00
N MET A 423 -5.70 9.93 3.30
CA MET A 423 -5.97 9.87 1.85
C MET A 423 -7.41 10.25 1.54
N GLU A 424 -7.68 10.76 0.34
CA GLU A 424 -9.03 11.17 -0.08
C GLU A 424 -10.04 10.03 0.12
N GLU A 425 -9.64 8.80 -0.18
CA GLU A 425 -10.47 7.60 -0.09
C GLU A 425 -10.87 7.22 1.35
N PHE A 426 -10.24 7.80 2.36
CA PHE A 426 -10.56 7.59 3.77
C PHE A 426 -11.47 8.66 4.38
N LEU A 427 -11.70 9.75 3.66
CA LEU A 427 -12.47 10.90 4.15
C LEU A 427 -13.94 10.80 3.73
N GLU A 428 -14.85 11.23 4.62
CA GLU A 428 -16.29 11.32 4.33
C GLU A 428 -16.66 12.54 3.48
N GLY A 429 -15.76 13.52 3.39
CA GLY A 429 -15.96 14.78 2.69
C GLY A 429 -14.63 15.53 2.50
N GLU A 430 -14.69 16.74 1.96
CA GLU A 430 -13.48 17.49 1.62
C GLU A 430 -12.72 17.97 2.88
N VAL A 431 -11.48 17.52 3.04
CA VAL A 431 -10.56 18.03 4.08
C VAL A 431 -9.20 18.29 3.45
N TYR A 432 -8.76 19.54 3.39
CA TYR A 432 -7.49 19.87 2.75
C TYR A 432 -6.80 21.10 3.32
N PHE A 433 -5.48 21.20 3.12
CA PHE A 433 -4.71 22.36 3.50
C PHE A 433 -4.91 23.54 2.54
N LEU A 434 -5.09 24.74 3.09
CA LEU A 434 -5.12 25.96 2.29
C LEU A 434 -3.77 26.23 1.63
N GLU A 435 -2.67 26.02 2.36
CA GLU A 435 -1.30 26.10 1.84
C GLU A 435 -0.64 24.71 1.87
N SER A 436 -0.84 23.92 0.82
CA SER A 436 -0.27 22.56 0.73
C SER A 436 1.11 22.54 0.08
N ASN A 437 1.89 21.50 0.37
CA ASN A 437 3.11 21.15 -0.37
C ASN A 437 2.87 19.90 -1.24
N PRO A 438 3.13 19.96 -2.56
CA PRO A 438 2.89 18.82 -3.45
C PRO A 438 3.97 17.73 -3.40
N ASP A 439 5.15 18.00 -2.82
CA ASP A 439 6.22 17.04 -2.61
C ASP A 439 6.06 16.29 -1.28
N THR A 440 6.67 15.11 -1.18
CA THR A 440 6.53 14.14 -0.07
C THR A 440 5.07 13.71 0.11
N THR A 441 4.43 13.46 -1.03
CA THR A 441 3.04 12.99 -1.16
C THR A 441 2.98 11.56 -1.68
N PHE A 442 4.13 10.90 -1.87
CA PHE A 442 4.12 9.46 -2.09
C PHE A 442 3.52 8.76 -0.86
N THR A 443 2.80 7.66 -1.06
CA THR A 443 2.14 6.95 0.03
C THR A 443 3.06 5.90 0.67
N GLU A 444 2.94 5.66 1.97
CA GLU A 444 3.49 4.44 2.57
C GLU A 444 2.80 3.22 1.93
N PRO A 445 3.53 2.12 1.60
CA PRO A 445 4.90 1.79 2.00
C PRO A 445 5.96 2.14 0.92
N SER A 446 5.70 3.09 0.02
CA SER A 446 6.55 3.33 -1.16
C SER A 446 7.87 4.04 -0.85
N GLY A 447 8.22 4.26 0.42
CA GLY A 447 9.49 4.88 0.83
C GLY A 447 10.67 3.90 0.96
N GLY A 448 10.44 2.59 0.85
CA GLY A 448 11.46 1.56 1.07
C GLY A 448 12.73 1.72 0.22
N ARG A 449 13.89 1.39 0.77
CA ARG A 449 15.21 1.57 0.15
C ARG A 449 15.46 0.59 -1.01
N ASN A 450 14.96 -0.63 -0.92
CA ASN A 450 15.20 -1.71 -1.87
C ASN A 450 14.00 -2.01 -2.77
N THR A 451 12.80 -1.56 -2.38
CA THR A 451 11.63 -1.54 -3.27
C THR A 451 11.83 -0.60 -4.46
N MET A 452 11.06 -0.84 -5.52
CA MET A 452 10.93 0.07 -6.66
C MET A 452 9.64 0.85 -6.55
N THR A 453 9.77 2.16 -6.46
CA THR A 453 8.65 3.09 -6.34
C THR A 453 8.40 3.75 -7.68
N VAL A 454 7.16 3.63 -8.15
CA VAL A 454 6.80 3.95 -9.53
C VAL A 454 5.83 5.13 -9.55
N ALA A 455 6.29 6.24 -10.12
CA ALA A 455 5.41 7.36 -10.47
C ALA A 455 4.69 7.09 -11.79
N PHE A 456 3.66 7.88 -12.06
CA PHE A 456 2.90 7.74 -13.29
C PHE A 456 2.85 9.01 -14.14
N TYR A 457 2.77 8.79 -15.45
CA TYR A 457 2.78 9.87 -16.43
C TYR A 457 1.88 9.56 -17.63
N ASN A 458 1.56 10.61 -18.38
CA ASN A 458 0.89 10.53 -19.66
C ASN A 458 1.88 10.15 -20.76
N SER A 459 1.76 8.95 -21.32
CA SER A 459 2.68 8.47 -22.35
C SER A 459 2.50 9.12 -23.73
N ARG A 460 1.35 9.76 -23.98
CA ARG A 460 1.07 10.45 -25.25
C ARG A 460 1.69 11.83 -25.28
N GLU A 461 1.59 12.55 -24.17
CA GLU A 461 2.09 13.92 -24.03
C GLU A 461 3.49 13.98 -23.42
N ASN A 462 3.98 12.87 -22.85
CA ASN A 462 5.20 12.81 -22.05
C ASN A 462 5.20 13.84 -20.90
N GLY A 463 4.03 14.03 -20.27
CA GLY A 463 3.83 14.91 -19.13
C GLY A 463 3.57 14.11 -17.84
N VAL A 464 4.08 14.60 -16.70
CA VAL A 464 3.76 14.04 -15.38
C VAL A 464 2.27 14.24 -15.11
N ASP A 465 1.60 13.23 -14.58
CA ASP A 465 0.24 13.42 -14.08
C ASP A 465 0.29 14.24 -12.77
N ILE A 466 -0.51 15.30 -12.69
CA ILE A 466 -0.52 16.19 -11.53
C ILE A 466 -0.86 15.46 -10.22
N ASN A 467 -1.61 14.36 -10.29
CA ASN A 467 -2.01 13.57 -9.14
C ASN A 467 -0.92 12.58 -8.69
N SER A 468 0.09 12.29 -9.54
CA SER A 468 1.15 11.35 -9.18
C SER A 468 1.89 11.80 -7.93
N GLY A 469 1.81 10.97 -6.89
CA GLY A 469 2.59 11.11 -5.66
C GLY A 469 4.06 11.34 -6.02
N ARG A 470 4.67 12.32 -5.35
CA ARG A 470 5.99 12.85 -5.71
C ARG A 470 6.76 13.28 -4.47
N GLY A 471 8.04 13.55 -4.66
CA GLY A 471 8.94 14.04 -3.61
C GLY A 471 9.78 12.95 -2.97
N TYR A 472 10.94 13.38 -2.48
CA TYR A 472 11.82 12.52 -1.71
C TYR A 472 11.19 12.19 -0.35
N THR A 473 11.68 11.12 0.25
CA THR A 473 11.35 10.80 1.64
C THR A 473 11.75 11.96 2.55
N ARG A 474 11.19 12.00 3.76
CA ARG A 474 11.53 13.02 4.74
C ARG A 474 13.02 13.02 5.14
N ASP A 475 13.70 11.89 4.97
CA ASP A 475 15.16 11.73 5.14
C ASP A 475 15.94 11.83 3.80
N GLU A 476 15.33 12.46 2.79
CA GLU A 476 15.93 12.80 1.48
C GLU A 476 16.38 11.60 0.63
N LYS A 477 15.85 10.39 0.88
CA LYS A 477 16.03 9.27 -0.04
C LYS A 477 15.26 9.57 -1.33
N ILE A 478 15.94 9.35 -2.46
CA ILE A 478 15.39 9.60 -3.79
C ILE A 478 14.22 8.63 -4.05
N LYS A 479 13.02 9.20 -4.16
CA LYS A 479 11.78 8.56 -4.60
C LYS A 479 10.97 9.57 -5.44
N PRO A 480 10.17 9.13 -6.43
CA PRO A 480 10.10 7.78 -6.99
C PRO A 480 11.43 7.33 -7.62
N ASP A 481 11.59 6.04 -7.91
CA ASP A 481 12.77 5.52 -8.60
C ASP A 481 12.67 5.81 -10.12
N TYR A 482 11.50 5.61 -10.71
CA TYR A 482 11.25 5.88 -12.12
C TYR A 482 9.75 6.09 -12.35
N ALA A 483 9.38 6.50 -13.55
CA ALA A 483 7.99 6.65 -13.97
C ALA A 483 7.58 5.60 -15.02
N ALA A 484 6.35 5.12 -14.94
CA ALA A 484 5.72 4.26 -15.94
C ALA A 484 4.39 4.87 -16.43
N PRO A 485 3.89 4.50 -17.63
CA PRO A 485 2.59 4.97 -18.09
C PRO A 485 1.49 4.63 -17.08
N GLY A 486 0.66 5.59 -16.71
CA GLY A 486 -0.47 5.32 -15.79
C GLY A 486 -1.72 6.15 -16.07
N GLU A 487 -1.73 6.93 -17.15
CA GLU A 487 -2.93 7.62 -17.63
C GLU A 487 -3.56 6.87 -18.79
N ALA A 488 -4.89 6.73 -18.82
CA ALA A 488 -5.63 6.09 -19.91
C ALA A 488 -5.15 4.66 -20.25
N VAL A 489 -4.75 3.90 -19.23
CA VAL A 489 -4.33 2.51 -19.39
C VAL A 489 -5.57 1.64 -19.60
N THR A 490 -5.57 0.81 -20.63
CA THR A 490 -6.65 -0.15 -20.87
C THR A 490 -6.40 -1.40 -20.02
N GLY A 491 -7.45 -1.90 -19.36
CA GLY A 491 -7.40 -3.13 -18.57
C GLY A 491 -8.76 -3.83 -18.53
N ALA A 492 -8.75 -5.13 -18.28
CA ALA A 492 -9.95 -5.92 -18.13
C ALA A 492 -10.66 -5.59 -16.80
N VAL A 493 -11.98 -5.70 -16.79
CA VAL A 493 -12.82 -5.59 -15.59
C VAL A 493 -13.67 -6.86 -15.44
N PRO A 494 -14.25 -7.12 -14.25
CA PRO A 494 -15.11 -8.28 -14.05
C PRO A 494 -16.22 -8.37 -15.09
N GLY A 495 -16.46 -9.58 -15.60
CA GLY A 495 -17.46 -9.83 -16.65
C GLY A 495 -16.93 -9.78 -18.07
N GLY A 496 -15.61 -9.62 -18.27
CA GLY A 496 -14.96 -9.72 -19.59
C GLY A 496 -14.91 -8.43 -20.41
N GLU A 497 -15.36 -7.31 -19.84
CA GLU A 497 -15.25 -6.00 -20.47
C GLU A 497 -13.87 -5.37 -20.24
N PHE A 498 -13.58 -4.31 -20.98
CA PHE A 498 -12.35 -3.53 -20.86
C PHE A 498 -12.69 -2.07 -20.58
N LYS A 499 -11.93 -1.44 -19.69
CA LYS A 499 -12.05 -0.02 -19.37
C LYS A 499 -10.70 0.67 -19.46
N ASN A 500 -10.73 1.98 -19.64
CA ASN A 500 -9.56 2.83 -19.49
C ASN A 500 -9.58 3.43 -18.09
N ARG A 501 -8.46 3.37 -17.39
CA ARG A 501 -8.31 4.05 -16.10
C ARG A 501 -6.99 4.80 -15.98
N THR A 502 -6.98 5.79 -15.11
CA THR A 502 -5.81 6.63 -14.79
C THR A 502 -5.51 6.54 -13.30
N GLY A 503 -4.26 6.25 -12.94
CA GLY A 503 -3.80 6.27 -11.56
C GLY A 503 -2.51 5.50 -11.32
N SER A 504 -1.98 5.61 -10.10
CA SER A 504 -0.73 4.97 -9.69
C SER A 504 -0.79 3.43 -9.76
N SER A 505 -1.94 2.81 -9.48
CA SER A 505 -2.12 1.36 -9.65
C SER A 505 -1.84 0.87 -11.07
N ALA A 506 -2.23 1.64 -12.09
CA ALA A 506 -2.00 1.26 -13.48
C ALA A 506 -0.51 1.28 -13.84
N ALA A 507 0.22 2.31 -13.41
CA ALA A 507 1.67 2.39 -13.61
C ALA A 507 2.42 1.30 -12.83
N THR A 508 1.97 1.01 -11.60
CA THR A 508 2.51 -0.07 -10.77
C THR A 508 2.36 -1.42 -11.46
N ALA A 509 1.19 -1.70 -12.05
CA ALA A 509 0.93 -2.92 -12.81
C ALA A 509 1.86 -3.06 -14.02
N ILE A 510 2.00 -1.98 -14.81
CA ILE A 510 2.86 -1.97 -16.01
C ILE A 510 4.33 -2.18 -15.61
N ALA A 511 4.79 -1.52 -14.55
CA ALA A 511 6.14 -1.70 -14.03
C ALA A 511 6.37 -3.11 -13.49
N ALA A 512 5.37 -3.73 -12.82
CA ALA A 512 5.45 -5.11 -12.36
C ALA A 512 5.61 -6.10 -13.54
N GLY A 513 4.84 -5.93 -14.61
CA GLY A 513 5.02 -6.72 -15.83
C GLY A 513 6.39 -6.49 -16.48
N GLY A 514 6.85 -5.24 -16.57
CA GLY A 514 8.20 -4.93 -17.06
C GLY A 514 9.32 -5.55 -16.23
N CYS A 515 9.15 -5.62 -14.91
CA CYS A 515 10.07 -6.34 -14.02
C CYS A 515 10.07 -7.84 -14.29
N ALA A 516 8.91 -8.44 -14.58
CA ALA A 516 8.84 -9.85 -14.95
C ALA A 516 9.62 -10.13 -16.25
N LEU A 517 9.49 -9.29 -17.28
CA LEU A 517 10.25 -9.41 -18.52
C LEU A 517 11.77 -9.31 -18.29
N ILE A 518 12.22 -8.40 -17.42
CA ILE A 518 13.65 -8.30 -17.07
C ILE A 518 14.12 -9.56 -16.34
N MET A 519 13.32 -10.09 -15.41
CA MET A 519 13.68 -11.29 -14.66
C MET A 519 13.75 -12.53 -15.55
N GLU A 520 12.82 -12.68 -16.50
CA GLU A 520 12.85 -13.69 -17.57
C GLU A 520 14.16 -13.59 -18.36
N TRP A 521 14.46 -12.40 -18.91
CA TRP A 521 15.69 -12.19 -19.69
C TRP A 521 16.96 -12.56 -18.91
N ILE A 522 17.04 -12.17 -17.63
CA ILE A 522 18.18 -12.49 -16.76
C ILE A 522 18.27 -14.00 -16.55
N SER A 523 17.15 -14.69 -16.38
CA SER A 523 17.12 -16.14 -16.15
C SER A 523 17.65 -16.94 -17.34
N GLU A 524 17.52 -16.40 -18.55
CA GLU A 524 18.05 -16.99 -19.79
C GLU A 524 19.55 -16.76 -19.99
N GLN A 525 20.18 -15.87 -19.22
CA GLN A 525 21.60 -15.56 -19.39
C GLN A 525 22.52 -16.68 -18.86
N PRO A 526 23.66 -16.96 -19.53
CA PRO A 526 24.61 -17.97 -19.06
C PRO A 526 25.11 -17.71 -17.63
N GLY A 527 24.93 -18.68 -16.74
CA GLY A 527 25.39 -18.57 -15.35
C GLY A 527 24.48 -17.75 -14.44
N ALA A 528 23.26 -17.43 -14.87
CA ALA A 528 22.25 -16.78 -14.04
C ALA A 528 22.06 -17.54 -12.72
N ARG A 529 22.17 -16.81 -11.59
CA ARG A 529 21.94 -17.35 -10.24
C ARG A 529 20.70 -16.77 -9.59
N GLY A 530 19.86 -16.07 -10.36
CA GLY A 530 18.76 -15.25 -9.87
C GLY A 530 19.16 -13.78 -9.63
N VAL A 531 18.16 -12.95 -9.37
CA VAL A 531 18.30 -11.48 -9.29
C VAL A 531 17.52 -10.92 -8.10
N SER A 532 18.04 -9.87 -7.46
CA SER A 532 17.32 -9.10 -6.43
C SER A 532 16.55 -7.92 -7.04
N SER A 533 15.56 -7.40 -6.31
CA SER A 533 14.82 -6.18 -6.70
C SER A 533 15.75 -5.00 -7.00
N SER A 534 16.80 -4.80 -6.18
CA SER A 534 17.77 -3.73 -6.37
C SER A 534 18.57 -3.84 -7.67
N GLN A 535 18.88 -5.06 -8.12
CA GLN A 535 19.55 -5.29 -9.40
C GLN A 535 18.60 -4.99 -10.57
N VAL A 536 17.35 -5.46 -10.51
CA VAL A 536 16.32 -5.14 -11.53
C VAL A 536 16.11 -3.63 -11.61
N ARG A 537 15.98 -2.94 -10.47
CA ARG A 537 15.89 -1.48 -10.41
C ARG A 537 17.05 -0.79 -11.11
N ASN A 538 18.29 -1.20 -10.81
CA ASN A 538 19.46 -0.57 -11.42
C ASN A 538 19.48 -0.75 -12.94
N ILE A 539 19.02 -1.90 -13.44
CA ILE A 539 18.87 -2.16 -14.88
C ILE A 539 17.88 -1.17 -15.50
N ILE A 540 16.70 -1.01 -14.89
CA ILE A 540 15.69 -0.05 -15.33
C ILE A 540 16.27 1.38 -15.31
N VAL A 541 16.87 1.79 -14.19
CA VAL A 541 17.43 3.13 -13.99
C VAL A 541 18.49 3.46 -15.04
N MET A 542 19.38 2.51 -15.39
CA MET A 542 20.37 2.70 -16.45
C MET A 542 19.73 2.94 -17.83
N GLY A 543 18.60 2.29 -18.11
CA GLY A 543 17.87 2.41 -19.37
C GLY A 543 16.84 3.52 -19.43
N THR A 544 16.59 4.24 -18.34
CA THR A 544 15.55 5.28 -18.28
C THR A 544 15.68 6.31 -19.39
N GLN A 545 14.56 6.66 -20.01
CA GLN A 545 14.47 7.75 -20.96
C GLN A 545 14.28 9.08 -20.22
N LYS A 546 15.18 10.03 -20.52
CA LYS A 546 15.24 11.36 -19.90
C LYS A 546 14.69 12.39 -20.87
N LEU A 547 13.82 13.26 -20.39
CA LEU A 547 13.27 14.36 -21.17
C LEU A 547 14.30 15.51 -21.27
N PRO A 548 14.45 16.15 -22.44
CA PRO A 548 15.36 17.28 -22.59
C PRO A 548 15.01 18.45 -21.67
N GLY A 549 16.02 19.08 -21.08
CA GLY A 549 15.83 20.26 -20.22
C GLY A 549 15.36 19.97 -18.79
N ILE A 550 15.22 18.70 -18.41
CA ILE A 550 14.91 18.26 -17.04
C ILE A 550 16.15 17.65 -16.41
N GLU A 551 16.46 18.04 -15.17
CA GLU A 551 17.52 17.40 -14.38
C GLU A 551 17.00 16.12 -13.71
N TYR A 552 17.87 15.11 -13.64
CA TYR A 552 17.56 13.80 -13.08
C TYR A 552 18.67 13.35 -12.11
N PRO A 553 18.33 12.68 -10.99
CA PRO A 553 16.97 12.38 -10.57
C PRO A 553 16.21 13.62 -10.08
N ASN A 554 14.87 13.57 -10.11
CA ASN A 554 14.00 14.61 -9.55
C ASN A 554 12.78 13.99 -8.86
N THR A 555 12.04 14.83 -8.13
CA THR A 555 10.91 14.42 -7.28
C THR A 555 9.72 13.85 -8.04
N GLN A 556 9.60 14.12 -9.35
CA GLN A 556 8.42 13.76 -10.15
C GLN A 556 8.64 12.51 -11.00
N TRP A 557 9.83 12.40 -11.59
CA TRP A 557 10.18 11.36 -12.56
C TRP A 557 11.15 10.32 -12.00
N GLY A 558 11.71 10.55 -10.81
CA GLY A 558 12.83 9.76 -10.32
C GLY A 558 14.00 9.88 -11.29
N TYR A 559 14.53 8.76 -11.74
CA TYR A 559 15.62 8.71 -12.71
C TYR A 559 15.17 8.87 -14.18
N GLY A 560 13.87 8.83 -14.47
CA GLY A 560 13.30 8.98 -15.81
C GLY A 560 12.16 8.01 -16.09
N THR A 561 11.73 7.95 -17.35
CA THR A 561 10.66 7.03 -17.79
C THR A 561 11.22 5.64 -18.08
N MET A 562 10.50 4.60 -17.66
CA MET A 562 10.88 3.21 -17.89
C MET A 562 10.98 2.91 -19.40
N ASN A 563 12.11 2.35 -19.83
CA ASN A 563 12.32 1.89 -21.19
C ASN A 563 13.06 0.54 -21.16
N LEU A 564 12.30 -0.55 -21.27
CA LEU A 564 12.82 -1.91 -21.12
C LEU A 564 13.84 -2.26 -22.20
N TYR A 565 13.55 -1.93 -23.46
CA TYR A 565 14.46 -2.19 -24.57
C TYR A 565 15.82 -1.53 -24.35
N ARG A 566 15.83 -0.25 -24.00
CA ARG A 566 17.07 0.49 -23.73
C ARG A 566 17.82 -0.07 -22.52
N SER A 567 17.09 -0.50 -21.49
CA SER A 567 17.67 -1.12 -20.29
C SER A 567 18.44 -2.39 -20.65
N LEU A 568 17.85 -3.27 -21.47
CA LEU A 568 18.46 -4.53 -21.89
C LEU A 568 19.55 -4.33 -22.95
N ASP A 569 19.38 -3.39 -23.88
CA ASP A 569 20.39 -3.11 -24.91
C ASP A 569 21.68 -2.55 -24.30
N ILE A 570 21.58 -1.71 -23.26
CA ILE A 570 22.76 -1.25 -22.50
C ILE A 570 23.48 -2.43 -21.85
N LEU A 571 22.76 -3.34 -21.20
CA LEU A 571 23.36 -4.53 -20.59
C LEU A 571 24.05 -5.41 -21.61
N ARG A 572 23.46 -5.58 -22.80
CA ARG A 572 24.03 -6.39 -23.89
C ARG A 572 25.33 -5.80 -24.46
N GLN A 573 25.52 -4.48 -24.36
CA GLN A 573 26.69 -3.79 -24.91
C GLN A 573 27.89 -3.74 -23.96
N LEU A 574 27.67 -3.96 -22.66
CA LEU A 574 28.72 -4.08 -21.63
C LEU A 574 29.33 -5.48 -21.65
#